data_AF-A0A496ZG39-F1
#
_entry.id   AF-A0A496ZG39-F1
#
_cell.length_a   1.000
_cell.length_b   1.000
_cell.length_c   1.000
_cell.angle_alpha   90.00
_cell.angle_beta   90.00
_cell.angle_gamma   90.00
#
_symmetry.space_group_name_H-M   'P 1'
#
loop_
_entity.id
_entity.type
_entity.pdbx_description
1 polymer ?
#
loop_
_entity_poly.entity_id
_entity_poly.type
_entity_poly.pdbx_seq_one_letter_code
_entity_poly.pdbx_strand_id
1 'polypeptide(L)'
;MHFAIVRSEFKHALRYGLFFLLLLFLTAGFQHESMADTLGERYPGLTNGLLKSAVLEAMDADTLLISGDIRIKQSQLMATTQQQEPKLRLQLEKNLIFVLEQEATQQILLREAQRAGISNDQGNDSQAIQRLFEQMMQSLSVSENEMRTFYSANKEMMGGAPFEQVADNIRGYLLQDKKQQMVENYIQGLGNKSKIRLNEQWTAEHGRLAKTTPWTGPGGRANRPWLNSVPRGVSPVT
;
A
#
# COMPACT_ATOMS: atom_id res chain seq x y z
N MET A 1 -81.86 -18.84 -28.87
CA MET A 1 -80.70 -19.67 -29.24
C MET A 1 -79.62 -18.78 -29.82
N HIS A 2 -78.41 -18.84 -29.24
CA HIS A 2 -77.09 -18.51 -29.83
C HIS A 2 -76.85 -17.10 -30.40
N PHE A 3 -75.76 -16.38 -30.16
CA PHE A 3 -74.57 -16.49 -29.33
C PHE A 3 -73.81 -15.18 -29.67
N ALA A 4 -73.45 -14.33 -28.72
CA ALA A 4 -72.35 -13.35 -28.91
C ALA A 4 -71.96 -12.68 -27.59
N ILE A 5 -71.70 -13.52 -26.58
CA ILE A 5 -70.86 -13.21 -25.43
C ILE A 5 -69.42 -13.11 -25.95
N VAL A 6 -69.04 -12.03 -26.63
CA VAL A 6 -67.63 -11.78 -27.01
C VAL A 6 -67.35 -10.27 -27.09
N ARG A 7 -67.76 -9.51 -26.08
CA ARG A 7 -67.38 -8.07 -25.97
C ARG A 7 -66.52 -7.76 -24.74
N SER A 8 -66.15 -8.79 -23.97
CA SER A 8 -65.51 -8.63 -22.65
C SER A 8 -64.11 -9.25 -22.51
N GLU A 9 -63.58 -9.93 -23.52
CA GLU A 9 -62.28 -10.62 -23.40
C GLU A 9 -61.12 -9.90 -24.13
N PHE A 10 -61.42 -8.97 -25.05
CA PHE A 10 -60.38 -8.34 -25.87
C PHE A 10 -59.61 -7.20 -25.18
N LYS A 11 -60.08 -6.72 -24.01
CA LYS A 11 -59.42 -5.65 -23.25
C LYS A 11 -58.41 -6.16 -22.20
N HIS A 12 -58.41 -7.46 -21.93
CA HIS A 12 -57.48 -8.06 -20.97
C HIS A 12 -56.23 -8.64 -21.66
N ALA A 13 -56.34 -9.20 -22.87
CA ALA A 13 -55.17 -9.68 -23.62
C ALA A 13 -54.18 -8.56 -24.04
N LEU A 14 -54.67 -7.33 -24.26
CA LEU A 14 -53.81 -6.18 -24.63
C LEU A 14 -53.19 -5.47 -23.41
N ARG A 15 -53.70 -5.71 -22.19
CA ARG A 15 -53.16 -5.13 -20.95
C ARG A 15 -52.06 -5.99 -20.31
N TYR A 16 -52.10 -7.30 -20.50
CA TYR A 16 -51.04 -8.20 -20.00
C TYR A 16 -49.89 -8.42 -20.99
N GLY A 17 -50.10 -8.17 -22.29
CA GLY A 17 -49.01 -8.18 -23.29
C GLY A 17 -48.03 -7.01 -23.14
N LEU A 18 -48.47 -5.86 -22.60
CA LEU A 18 -47.59 -4.72 -22.33
C LEU A 18 -46.86 -4.82 -20.98
N PHE A 19 -47.36 -5.65 -20.05
CA PHE A 19 -46.72 -5.87 -18.75
C PHE A 19 -45.59 -6.91 -18.81
N PHE A 20 -45.61 -7.82 -19.78
CA PHE A 20 -44.54 -8.80 -19.98
C PHE A 20 -43.34 -8.24 -20.76
N LEU A 21 -43.53 -7.16 -21.55
CA LEU A 21 -42.44 -6.51 -22.29
C LEU A 21 -41.70 -5.45 -21.47
N LEU A 22 -42.24 -5.06 -20.31
CA LEU A 22 -41.61 -4.14 -19.34
C LEU A 22 -40.83 -4.87 -18.23
N LEU A 23 -40.96 -6.19 -18.13
CA LEU A 23 -40.21 -7.04 -17.19
C LEU A 23 -38.95 -7.68 -17.82
N LEU A 24 -38.78 -7.56 -19.14
CA LEU A 24 -37.61 -8.03 -19.89
C LEU A 24 -36.51 -6.97 -20.04
N PHE A 25 -36.74 -5.74 -19.58
CA PHE A 25 -35.73 -4.67 -19.53
C PHE A 25 -35.14 -4.43 -18.13
N LEU A 26 -35.54 -5.21 -17.10
CA LEU A 26 -35.02 -5.07 -15.74
C LEU A 26 -33.76 -5.92 -15.44
N THR A 27 -33.23 -6.66 -16.41
CA THR A 27 -32.05 -7.52 -16.21
C THR A 27 -30.78 -7.03 -16.93
N ALA A 28 -30.84 -5.94 -17.68
CA ALA A 28 -29.68 -5.32 -18.32
C ALA A 28 -29.09 -4.23 -17.40
N GLY A 29 -28.40 -4.64 -16.34
CA GLY A 29 -27.77 -3.67 -15.45
C GLY A 29 -27.22 -4.17 -14.12
N PHE A 30 -27.09 -5.47 -13.87
CA PHE A 30 -26.04 -5.89 -12.96
C PHE A 30 -24.72 -5.74 -13.72
N GLN A 31 -24.18 -4.53 -13.75
CA GLN A 31 -22.72 -4.43 -13.83
C GLN A 31 -22.23 -5.25 -12.66
N HIS A 32 -21.67 -6.42 -12.94
CA HIS A 32 -20.68 -6.99 -12.04
C HIS A 32 -19.70 -5.84 -11.82
N GLU A 33 -19.71 -5.22 -10.64
CA GLU A 33 -18.47 -4.66 -10.11
C GLU A 33 -17.53 -5.85 -10.12
N SER A 34 -16.74 -5.98 -11.20
CA SER A 34 -15.54 -6.80 -11.15
C SER A 34 -14.82 -6.29 -9.92
N MET A 35 -14.69 -7.12 -8.89
CA MET A 35 -13.79 -6.80 -7.79
C MET A 35 -12.47 -6.49 -8.46
N ALA A 36 -12.11 -5.22 -8.49
CA ALA A 36 -10.96 -4.78 -9.23
C ALA A 36 -9.75 -5.33 -8.49
N ASP A 37 -9.06 -6.29 -9.14
CA ASP A 37 -7.97 -7.02 -8.50
C ASP A 37 -6.95 -6.04 -7.94
N THR A 38 -6.53 -6.28 -6.70
CA THR A 38 -5.42 -5.52 -6.14
C THR A 38 -4.09 -5.99 -6.74
N LEU A 39 -3.07 -5.13 -6.70
CA LEU A 39 -1.72 -5.46 -7.13
C LEU A 39 -1.19 -6.71 -6.43
N GLY A 40 -1.43 -6.83 -5.12
CA GLY A 40 -0.99 -7.96 -4.31
C GLY A 40 -1.70 -9.28 -4.65
N GLU A 41 -2.97 -9.23 -5.07
CA GLU A 41 -3.73 -10.40 -5.52
C GLU A 41 -3.28 -10.85 -6.91
N ARG A 42 -3.16 -9.92 -7.86
CA ARG A 42 -2.79 -10.25 -9.24
C ARG A 42 -1.30 -10.55 -9.42
N TYR A 43 -0.44 -9.90 -8.64
CA TYR A 43 1.00 -10.07 -8.68
C TYR A 43 1.59 -10.32 -7.27
N PRO A 44 1.36 -11.52 -6.69
CA PRO A 44 1.87 -11.84 -5.35
C PRO A 44 3.39 -11.67 -5.27
N GLY A 45 3.85 -11.01 -4.21
CA GLY A 45 5.28 -10.78 -3.93
C GLY A 45 5.95 -9.67 -4.75
N LEU A 46 5.22 -9.00 -5.65
CA LEU A 46 5.75 -7.90 -6.45
C LEU A 46 6.01 -6.65 -5.59
N THR A 47 5.12 -6.36 -4.65
CA THR A 47 5.28 -5.32 -3.63
C THR A 47 4.83 -5.86 -2.28
N ASN A 48 5.47 -5.39 -1.21
CA ASN A 48 5.13 -5.74 0.18
C ASN A 48 4.78 -4.51 1.04
N GLY A 49 4.81 -3.30 0.46
CA GLY A 49 4.51 -2.06 1.15
C GLY A 49 3.17 -1.47 0.73
N LEU A 50 3.17 -0.16 0.52
CA LEU A 50 1.98 0.67 0.30
C LEU A 50 1.14 0.18 -0.89
N LEU A 51 1.79 -0.21 -2.00
CA LEU A 51 1.08 -0.54 -3.24
C LEU A 51 0.43 -1.92 -3.23
N LYS A 52 0.70 -2.76 -2.22
CA LYS A 52 0.16 -4.12 -2.14
C LYS A 52 -1.37 -4.15 -2.26
N SER A 53 -2.06 -3.17 -1.67
CA SER A 53 -3.53 -3.04 -1.71
C SER A 53 -4.04 -2.03 -2.75
N ALA A 54 -3.18 -1.58 -3.67
CA ALA A 54 -3.60 -0.71 -4.76
C ALA A 54 -4.49 -1.48 -5.74
N VAL A 55 -5.61 -0.87 -6.13
CA VAL A 55 -6.55 -1.42 -7.10
C VAL A 55 -6.03 -1.18 -8.52
N LEU A 56 -6.02 -2.21 -9.35
CA LEU A 56 -5.64 -2.07 -10.76
C LEU A 56 -6.82 -1.49 -11.56
N GLU A 57 -6.55 -0.41 -12.29
CA GLU A 57 -7.56 0.31 -13.07
C GLU A 57 -6.98 0.74 -14.42
N ALA A 58 -7.81 0.75 -15.46
CA ALA A 58 -7.47 1.34 -16.74
C ALA A 58 -7.32 2.87 -16.61
N MET A 59 -6.18 3.40 -17.03
CA MET A 59 -5.86 4.83 -16.99
C MET A 59 -5.23 5.28 -18.30
N ASP A 60 -5.12 6.60 -18.51
CA ASP A 60 -4.32 7.12 -19.62
C ASP A 60 -2.84 6.73 -19.46
N ALA A 61 -2.12 6.67 -20.58
CA ALA A 61 -0.76 6.15 -20.61
C ALA A 61 0.23 6.92 -19.73
N ASP A 62 0.01 8.21 -19.49
CA ASP A 62 0.92 9.02 -18.67
C ASP A 62 0.56 8.98 -17.18
N THR A 63 -0.66 8.59 -16.79
CA THR A 63 -1.04 8.48 -15.38
C THR A 63 -0.71 7.09 -14.83
N LEU A 64 0.15 7.01 -13.81
CA LEU A 64 0.55 5.76 -13.17
C LEU A 64 -0.25 5.45 -11.92
N LEU A 65 -0.48 6.45 -11.08
CA LEU A 65 -1.12 6.28 -9.78
C LEU A 65 -2.02 7.45 -9.44
N ILE A 66 -3.18 7.15 -8.84
CA ILE A 66 -4.09 8.14 -8.25
C ILE A 66 -4.44 7.73 -6.82
N SER A 67 -4.37 8.67 -5.88
CA SER A 67 -4.84 8.51 -4.49
C SER A 67 -5.37 9.84 -3.95
N GLY A 68 -6.69 10.05 -4.05
CA GLY A 68 -7.30 11.33 -3.68
C GLY A 68 -6.80 12.46 -4.58
N ASP A 69 -6.10 13.42 -3.97
CA ASP A 69 -5.43 14.55 -4.60
C ASP A 69 -4.05 14.23 -5.18
N ILE A 70 -3.47 13.09 -4.80
CA ILE A 70 -2.18 12.64 -5.31
C ILE A 70 -2.36 12.01 -6.70
N ARG A 71 -1.58 12.50 -7.67
CA ARG A 71 -1.45 11.92 -9.02
C ARG A 71 0.02 11.83 -9.39
N ILE A 72 0.48 10.62 -9.72
CA ILE A 72 1.86 10.39 -10.19
C ILE A 72 1.83 10.04 -11.66
N LYS A 73 2.64 10.76 -12.45
CA LYS A 73 2.76 10.58 -13.89
C LYS A 73 4.03 9.81 -14.27
N GLN A 74 3.98 9.10 -15.39
CA GLN A 74 5.13 8.39 -15.94
C GLN A 74 6.24 9.37 -16.33
N SER A 75 5.88 10.45 -17.02
CA SER A 75 6.82 11.52 -17.37
C SER A 75 7.57 12.08 -16.14
N GLN A 76 6.86 12.30 -15.03
CA GLN A 76 7.46 12.75 -13.77
C GLN A 76 8.39 11.70 -13.16
N LEU A 77 7.94 10.44 -13.08
CA LEU A 77 8.74 9.33 -12.52
C LEU A 77 10.03 9.11 -13.32
N MET A 78 9.96 9.21 -14.65
CA MET A 78 11.12 9.06 -15.54
C MET A 78 12.08 10.25 -15.42
N ALA A 79 11.58 11.48 -15.33
CA ALA A 79 12.43 12.66 -15.15
C ALA A 79 13.31 12.54 -13.90
N THR A 80 12.73 12.12 -12.76
CA THR A 80 13.49 11.89 -11.51
C THR A 80 14.50 10.75 -11.65
N THR A 81 14.14 9.68 -12.37
CA THR A 81 15.02 8.53 -12.62
C THR A 81 16.20 8.90 -13.50
N GLN A 82 15.99 9.75 -14.51
CA GLN A 82 17.02 10.19 -15.45
C GLN A 82 18.07 11.12 -14.84
N GLN A 83 17.72 11.83 -13.76
CA GLN A 83 18.65 12.69 -13.01
C GLN A 83 19.65 11.90 -12.14
N GLN A 84 19.47 10.59 -12.01
CA GLN A 84 20.35 9.74 -11.22
C GLN A 84 21.62 9.36 -12.00
N GLU A 85 22.68 9.05 -11.24
CA GLU A 85 23.94 8.56 -11.80
C GLU A 85 23.73 7.35 -12.74
N PRO A 86 24.48 7.22 -13.85
CA PRO A 86 24.18 6.24 -14.90
C PRO A 86 24.02 4.80 -14.42
N LYS A 87 24.84 4.37 -13.44
CA LYS A 87 24.74 3.02 -12.85
C LYS A 87 23.47 2.83 -12.03
N LEU A 88 23.07 3.85 -11.27
CA LEU A 88 21.86 3.81 -10.45
C LEU A 88 20.61 3.90 -11.33
N ARG A 89 20.60 4.80 -12.33
CA ARG A 89 19.54 4.92 -13.32
C ARG A 89 19.19 3.58 -13.96
N LEU A 90 20.20 2.83 -14.44
CA LEU A 90 19.99 1.51 -15.05
C LEU A 90 19.36 0.48 -14.10
N GLN A 91 19.61 0.59 -12.80
CA GLN A 91 18.98 -0.27 -11.81
C GLN A 91 17.53 0.16 -11.55
N LEU A 92 17.28 1.46 -11.45
CA LEU A 92 15.94 2.03 -11.23
C LEU A 92 15.01 1.75 -12.40
N GLU A 93 15.47 1.91 -13.64
CA GLU A 93 14.71 1.62 -14.87
C GLU A 93 14.28 0.15 -14.96
N LYS A 94 15.05 -0.77 -14.38
CA LYS A 94 14.69 -2.19 -14.30
C LYS A 94 13.64 -2.48 -13.22
N ASN A 95 13.41 -1.54 -12.30
CA ASN A 95 12.62 -1.71 -11.09
C ASN A 95 11.64 -0.56 -10.90
N LEU A 96 11.01 -0.09 -11.98
CA LEU A 96 10.16 1.10 -11.94
C LEU A 96 8.97 1.01 -10.98
N ILE A 97 8.44 -0.20 -10.74
CA ILE A 97 7.39 -0.41 -9.73
C ILE A 97 7.90 -0.09 -8.33
N PHE A 98 9.15 -0.44 -8.01
CA PHE A 98 9.78 -0.04 -6.76
C PHE A 98 9.91 1.49 -6.69
N VAL A 99 10.38 2.14 -7.76
CA VAL A 99 10.49 3.61 -7.79
C VAL A 99 9.13 4.28 -7.56
N LEU A 100 8.08 3.78 -8.21
CA LEU A 100 6.71 4.27 -8.02
C LEU A 100 6.22 4.07 -6.59
N GLU A 101 6.49 2.92 -5.97
CA GLU A 101 6.12 2.65 -4.58
C GLU A 101 6.82 3.62 -3.61
N GLN A 102 8.08 3.94 -3.87
CA GLN A 102 8.85 4.88 -3.05
C GLN A 102 8.28 6.30 -3.14
N GLU A 103 8.02 6.78 -4.36
CA GLU A 103 7.41 8.09 -4.62
C GLU A 103 6.01 8.18 -3.99
N ALA A 104 5.17 7.17 -4.21
CA ALA A 104 3.83 7.13 -3.64
C ALA A 104 3.85 7.10 -2.11
N THR A 105 4.77 6.34 -1.51
CA THR A 105 4.94 6.30 -0.05
C THR A 105 5.35 7.67 0.48
N GLN A 106 6.31 8.34 -0.15
CA GLN A 106 6.73 9.68 0.25
C GLN A 106 5.58 10.69 0.17
N GLN A 107 4.88 10.78 -0.97
CA GLN A 107 3.79 11.76 -1.14
C GLN A 107 2.63 11.51 -0.16
N ILE A 108 2.26 10.24 0.08
CA ILE A 108 1.22 9.92 1.05
C ILE A 108 1.67 10.27 2.47
N LEU A 109 2.91 9.95 2.86
CA LEU A 109 3.43 10.31 4.19
C LEU A 109 3.49 11.84 4.39
N LEU A 110 3.83 12.61 3.36
CA LEU A 110 3.80 14.07 3.41
C LEU A 110 2.39 14.60 3.63
N ARG A 111 1.40 14.05 2.93
CA ARG A 111 0.00 14.39 3.15
C ARG A 111 -0.45 14.07 4.58
N GLU A 112 -0.01 12.95 5.13
CA GLU A 112 -0.31 12.58 6.52
C GLU A 112 0.39 13.51 7.53
N ALA A 113 1.63 13.92 7.26
CA ALA A 113 2.33 14.93 8.07
C ALA A 113 1.57 16.28 8.05
N GLN A 114 1.13 16.73 6.88
CA GLN A 114 0.31 17.94 6.74
C GLN A 114 -1.00 17.83 7.52
N ARG A 115 -1.68 16.68 7.45
CA ARG A 115 -2.91 16.41 8.23
C ARG A 115 -2.67 16.41 9.73
N ALA A 116 -1.48 16.02 10.18
CA ALA A 116 -1.05 16.09 11.57
C ALA A 116 -0.62 17.52 12.00
N GLY A 117 -0.72 18.52 11.12
CA GLY A 117 -0.30 19.89 11.40
C GLY A 117 1.21 20.11 11.33
N ILE A 118 1.97 19.16 10.77
CA ILE A 118 3.42 19.24 10.64
C ILE A 118 3.75 20.00 9.35
N SER A 119 4.38 21.16 9.50
CA SER A 119 4.80 21.99 8.37
C SER A 119 6.02 21.42 7.68
N ASN A 120 6.02 21.51 6.34
CA ASN A 120 7.18 21.27 5.50
C ASN A 120 7.98 22.56 5.35
N ASP A 121 8.74 22.91 6.40
CA ASP A 121 9.53 24.14 6.41
C ASP A 121 10.61 24.06 5.31
N GLN A 122 10.60 25.05 4.40
CA GLN A 122 11.63 25.22 3.34
C GLN A 122 11.84 24.02 2.40
N GLY A 123 10.84 23.14 2.23
CA GLY A 123 10.91 22.01 1.30
C GLY A 123 11.70 20.81 1.83
N ASN A 124 11.87 20.69 3.15
CA ASN A 124 12.46 19.52 3.77
C ASN A 124 11.43 18.41 4.04
N ASP A 125 11.00 17.75 2.98
CA ASP A 125 10.06 16.62 3.02
C ASP A 125 10.48 15.53 4.01
N SER A 126 11.78 15.20 4.03
CA SER A 126 12.32 14.15 4.89
C SER A 126 12.16 14.49 6.37
N GLN A 127 12.35 15.76 6.74
CA GLN A 127 12.18 16.22 8.11
C GLN A 127 10.70 16.22 8.53
N ALA A 128 9.78 16.60 7.65
CA ALA A 128 8.35 16.54 7.95
C ALA A 128 7.88 15.10 8.22
N ILE A 129 8.31 14.15 7.38
CA ILE A 129 8.03 12.72 7.57
C ILE A 129 8.67 12.19 8.86
N GLN A 130 9.90 12.61 9.17
CA GLN A 130 10.57 12.24 10.41
C GLN A 130 9.79 12.70 11.64
N ARG A 131 9.36 13.97 11.68
CA ARG A 131 8.54 14.50 12.79
C ARG A 131 7.22 13.74 12.95
N LEU A 132 6.60 13.32 11.83
CA LEU A 132 5.39 12.48 11.86
C LEU A 132 5.66 11.16 12.60
N PHE A 133 6.75 10.46 12.23
CA PHE A 133 7.13 9.22 12.91
C PHE A 133 7.48 9.45 14.38
N GLU A 134 8.25 10.50 14.70
CA GLU A 134 8.59 10.85 16.07
C GLU A 134 7.34 11.07 16.93
N GLN A 135 6.36 11.83 16.44
CA GLN A 135 5.09 12.07 17.14
C GLN A 135 4.33 10.76 17.39
N MET A 136 4.26 9.86 16.41
CA MET A 136 3.62 8.55 16.60
C MET A 136 4.36 7.70 17.63
N MET A 137 5.68 7.82 17.72
CA MET A 137 6.55 7.02 18.60
C MET A 137 6.66 7.55 20.04
N GLN A 138 6.15 8.75 20.36
CA GLN A 138 6.30 9.36 21.69
C GLN A 138 5.75 8.50 22.82
N SER A 139 4.68 7.74 22.58
CA SER A 139 4.05 6.88 23.58
C SER A 139 4.57 5.44 23.57
N LEU A 140 5.57 5.11 22.75
CA LEU A 140 6.12 3.75 22.71
C LEU A 140 7.01 3.48 23.92
N SER A 141 6.63 2.48 24.70
CA SER A 141 7.43 1.93 25.78
C SER A 141 7.48 0.41 25.72
N VAL A 142 8.47 -0.16 26.39
CA VAL A 142 8.59 -1.60 26.62
C VAL A 142 8.35 -1.85 28.10
N SER A 143 7.34 -2.65 28.41
CA SER A 143 7.03 -3.05 29.78
C SER A 143 8.00 -4.13 30.27
N GLU A 144 8.13 -4.24 31.59
CA GLU A 144 8.94 -5.31 32.20
C GLU A 144 8.42 -6.70 31.84
N ASN A 145 7.10 -6.87 31.77
CA ASN A 145 6.50 -8.13 31.37
C ASN A 145 6.94 -8.56 29.97
N GLU A 146 6.94 -7.64 29.00
CA GLU A 146 7.41 -7.92 27.64
C GLU A 146 8.89 -8.31 27.61
N MET A 147 9.74 -7.63 28.39
CA MET A 147 11.16 -7.98 28.51
C MET A 147 11.34 -9.38 29.10
N ARG A 148 10.56 -9.75 30.12
CA ARG A 148 10.61 -11.07 30.77
C ARG A 148 10.11 -12.18 29.84
N THR A 149 9.04 -11.92 29.08
CA THR A 149 8.55 -12.85 28.05
C THR A 149 9.60 -13.08 26.97
N PHE A 150 10.22 -12.02 26.45
CA PHE A 150 11.27 -12.12 25.45
C PHE A 150 12.49 -12.88 25.98
N TYR A 151 12.97 -12.54 27.18
CA TYR A 151 14.08 -13.24 27.82
C TYR A 151 13.80 -14.74 27.97
N SER A 152 12.61 -15.10 28.46
CA SER A 152 12.24 -16.51 28.69
C SER A 152 12.21 -17.30 27.38
N ALA A 153 11.73 -16.68 26.29
CA ALA A 153 11.67 -17.30 24.97
C ALA A 153 13.05 -17.44 24.29
N ASN A 154 14.04 -16.63 24.68
CA ASN A 154 15.35 -16.55 24.01
C ASN A 154 16.53 -16.85 24.94
N LYS A 155 16.29 -17.41 26.13
CA LYS A 155 17.29 -17.57 27.20
C LYS A 155 18.54 -18.34 26.75
N GLU A 156 18.35 -19.37 25.93
CA GLU A 156 19.44 -20.18 25.39
C GLU A 156 20.37 -19.34 24.49
N MET A 157 19.79 -18.47 23.65
CA MET A 157 20.54 -17.55 22.78
C MET A 157 21.29 -16.47 23.57
N MET A 158 20.92 -16.23 24.83
CA MET A 158 21.57 -15.26 25.72
C MET A 158 22.68 -15.88 26.58
N GLY A 159 23.10 -17.12 26.28
CA GLY A 159 24.19 -17.81 26.99
C GLY A 159 23.90 -18.07 28.47
N GLY A 160 22.61 -18.09 28.87
CA GLY A 160 22.21 -18.32 30.26
C GLY A 160 22.46 -17.14 31.22
N ALA A 161 22.85 -15.96 30.72
CA ALA A 161 23.05 -14.77 31.55
C ALA A 161 21.76 -14.41 32.32
N PRO A 162 21.83 -13.98 33.60
CA PRO A 162 20.66 -13.53 34.37
C PRO A 162 19.92 -12.38 33.68
N PHE A 163 18.60 -12.31 33.86
CA PHE A 163 17.76 -11.29 33.25
C PHE A 163 18.26 -9.88 33.54
N GLU A 164 18.69 -9.63 34.78
CA GLU A 164 19.17 -8.33 35.27
C GLU A 164 20.39 -7.82 34.48
N GLN A 165 21.22 -8.73 33.95
CA GLN A 165 22.41 -8.37 33.17
C GLN A 165 22.07 -8.00 31.73
N VAL A 166 20.95 -8.51 31.20
CA VAL A 166 20.55 -8.33 29.79
C VAL A 166 19.32 -7.44 29.62
N ALA A 167 18.66 -7.04 30.72
CA ALA A 167 17.38 -6.34 30.70
C ALA A 167 17.43 -5.03 29.89
N ASP A 168 18.48 -4.23 30.04
CA ASP A 168 18.60 -2.96 29.30
C ASP A 168 18.84 -3.19 27.79
N ASN A 169 19.60 -4.21 27.43
CA ASN A 169 19.81 -4.60 26.03
C ASN A 169 18.51 -5.12 25.40
N ILE A 170 17.76 -5.96 26.13
CA ILE A 170 16.45 -6.44 25.72
C ILE A 170 15.47 -5.26 25.56
N ARG A 171 15.47 -4.30 26.50
CA ARG A 171 14.65 -3.10 26.41
C ARG A 171 14.95 -2.32 25.13
N GLY A 172 16.24 -2.06 24.86
CA GLY A 172 16.68 -1.34 23.67
C GLY A 172 16.28 -2.06 22.38
N TYR A 173 16.50 -3.38 22.33
CA TYR A 173 16.11 -4.21 21.19
C TYR A 173 14.59 -4.19 20.94
N LEU A 174 13.79 -4.48 21.98
CA LEU A 174 12.32 -4.51 21.86
C LEU A 174 11.74 -3.14 21.53
N LEU A 175 12.30 -2.06 22.07
CA LEU A 175 11.86 -0.71 21.73
C LEU A 175 12.12 -0.42 20.25
N GLN A 176 13.25 -0.89 19.74
CA GLN A 176 13.62 -0.72 18.35
C GLN A 176 12.76 -1.56 17.40
N ASP A 177 12.50 -2.80 17.75
CA ASP A 177 11.59 -3.69 17.01
C ASP A 177 10.18 -3.10 16.94
N LYS A 178 9.63 -2.63 18.08
CA LYS A 178 8.34 -1.94 18.13
C LYS A 178 8.27 -0.70 17.23
N LYS A 179 9.33 0.12 17.20
CA LYS A 179 9.39 1.28 16.30
C LYS A 179 9.33 0.86 14.83
N GLN A 180 10.04 -0.20 14.46
CA GLN A 180 10.01 -0.72 13.09
C GLN A 180 8.61 -1.24 12.72
N GLN A 181 8.02 -2.06 13.58
CA GLN A 181 6.68 -2.62 13.37
C GLN A 181 5.61 -1.53 13.29
N MET A 182 5.70 -0.49 14.12
CA MET A 182 4.79 0.67 14.02
C MET A 182 4.83 1.28 12.63
N VAL A 183 6.03 1.56 12.11
CA VAL A 183 6.18 2.21 10.79
C VAL A 183 5.63 1.31 9.68
N GLU A 184 5.95 0.01 9.72
CA GLU A 184 5.46 -0.95 8.74
C GLU A 184 3.94 -1.07 8.78
N ASN A 185 3.36 -1.25 9.97
CA ASN A 185 1.91 -1.33 10.17
C ASN A 185 1.21 -0.04 9.75
N TYR A 186 1.82 1.10 10.02
CA TYR A 186 1.29 2.40 9.60
C TYR A 186 1.25 2.53 8.08
N ILE A 187 2.35 2.21 7.38
CA ILE A 187 2.41 2.27 5.91
C ILE A 187 1.44 1.26 5.27
N GLN A 188 1.35 0.04 5.80
CA GLN A 188 0.38 -0.94 5.32
C GLN A 188 -1.06 -0.47 5.54
N GLY A 189 -1.33 0.10 6.73
CA GLY A 189 -2.62 0.71 7.05
C GLY A 189 -2.97 1.87 6.12
N LEU A 190 -1.99 2.67 5.72
CA LEU A 190 -2.17 3.75 4.75
C LEU A 190 -2.54 3.22 3.36
N GLY A 191 -1.91 2.13 2.90
CA GLY A 191 -2.26 1.52 1.61
C GLY A 191 -3.76 1.20 1.53
N ASN A 192 -4.28 0.55 2.58
CA ASN A 192 -5.68 0.17 2.67
C ASN A 192 -6.64 1.37 2.77
N LYS A 193 -6.22 2.46 3.42
CA LYS A 193 -7.06 3.65 3.62
C LYS A 193 -7.02 4.63 2.43
N SER A 194 -5.92 4.64 1.68
CA SER A 194 -5.63 5.69 0.70
C SER A 194 -6.35 5.53 -0.64
N LYS A 195 -7.17 4.47 -0.82
CA LYS A 195 -7.92 4.17 -2.05
C LYS A 195 -7.03 4.33 -3.30
N ILE A 196 -5.87 3.69 -3.25
CA ILE A 196 -4.84 3.82 -4.30
C ILE A 196 -5.33 3.08 -5.53
N ARG A 197 -5.30 3.76 -6.68
CA ARG A 197 -5.58 3.18 -7.99
C ARG A 197 -4.30 3.24 -8.81
N LEU A 198 -3.98 2.14 -9.48
CA LEU A 198 -2.73 1.92 -10.19
C LEU A 198 -3.02 1.55 -11.65
N ASN A 199 -2.26 2.12 -12.58
CA ASN A 199 -2.41 1.86 -14.00
C ASN A 199 -2.15 0.39 -14.32
N GLU A 200 -3.21 -0.32 -14.73
CA GLU A 200 -3.19 -1.75 -15.01
C GLU A 200 -2.23 -2.12 -16.15
N GLN A 201 -2.26 -1.39 -17.26
CA GLN A 201 -1.46 -1.69 -18.45
C GLN A 201 0.03 -1.52 -18.16
N TRP A 202 0.40 -0.39 -17.55
CA TRP A 202 1.78 -0.11 -17.16
C TRP A 202 2.30 -1.13 -16.13
N THR A 203 1.46 -1.51 -15.17
CA THR A 203 1.81 -2.54 -14.17
C THR A 203 2.05 -3.89 -14.83
N ALA A 204 1.25 -4.28 -15.83
CA ALA A 204 1.44 -5.54 -16.55
C ALA A 204 2.77 -5.55 -17.31
N GLU A 205 3.15 -4.44 -17.94
CA GLU A 205 4.42 -4.29 -18.65
C GLU A 205 5.62 -4.41 -17.70
N HIS A 206 5.63 -3.66 -16.61
CA HIS A 206 6.77 -3.58 -15.71
C HIS A 206 6.79 -4.68 -14.63
N GLY A 207 5.64 -5.25 -14.28
CA GLY A 207 5.51 -6.33 -13.31
C GLY A 207 6.16 -7.62 -13.79
N ARG A 208 6.16 -7.87 -15.10
CA ARG A 208 6.85 -9.02 -15.72
C ARG A 208 8.37 -8.86 -15.69
N LEU A 209 8.87 -7.65 -15.94
CA LEU A 209 10.29 -7.31 -15.92
C LEU A 209 10.90 -7.40 -14.51
N ALA A 210 10.11 -7.03 -13.49
CA ALA A 210 10.51 -7.12 -12.09
C ALA A 210 10.64 -8.58 -11.61
N LYS A 211 9.75 -9.49 -12.05
CA LYS A 211 9.84 -10.93 -11.67
C LYS A 211 11.10 -11.62 -12.18
N THR A 212 11.64 -11.20 -13.33
CA THR A 212 12.84 -11.81 -13.93
C THR A 212 14.15 -11.15 -13.52
N THR A 213 14.08 -10.02 -12.81
CA THR A 213 15.25 -9.25 -12.40
C THR A 213 15.25 -9.16 -10.88
N PRO A 214 16.01 -10.02 -10.17
CA PRO A 214 16.15 -9.88 -8.73
C PRO A 214 16.69 -8.48 -8.44
N TRP A 215 15.99 -7.70 -7.63
CA TRP A 215 16.54 -6.46 -7.11
C TRP A 215 17.72 -6.81 -6.19
N THR A 216 18.95 -6.53 -6.64
CA THR A 216 20.20 -6.74 -5.87
C THR A 216 20.80 -5.44 -5.33
N GLY A 217 20.15 -4.29 -5.58
CA GLY A 217 20.45 -3.06 -4.85
C GLY A 217 20.10 -3.21 -3.37
N PRO A 218 20.51 -2.29 -2.48
CA PRO A 218 20.17 -2.40 -1.08
C PRO A 218 18.65 -2.29 -0.90
N GLY A 219 17.97 -3.44 -0.87
CA GLY A 219 16.61 -3.57 -0.41
C GLY A 219 16.59 -3.24 1.07
N GLY A 220 15.98 -2.12 1.45
CA GLY A 220 15.96 -1.62 2.82
C GLY A 220 16.08 -0.11 2.92
N ARG A 221 16.30 0.38 4.15
CA ARG A 221 16.28 1.82 4.51
C ARG A 221 17.30 2.68 3.75
N ALA A 222 18.34 2.08 3.17
CA ALA A 222 19.34 2.79 2.35
C ALA A 222 18.71 3.58 1.18
N ASN A 223 17.58 3.12 0.62
CA ASN A 223 16.84 3.80 -0.44
C ASN A 223 15.55 4.48 0.05
N ARG A 224 15.29 4.49 1.36
CA ARG A 224 14.20 5.22 2.03
C ARG A 224 14.84 6.18 3.03
N PRO A 225 15.35 7.36 2.59
CA PRO A 225 16.08 8.27 3.47
C PRO A 225 15.32 8.60 4.76
N TRP A 226 13.99 8.68 4.67
CA TRP A 226 13.09 8.91 5.81
C TRP A 226 12.97 7.74 6.80
N LEU A 227 13.39 6.52 6.45
CA LEU A 227 13.49 5.41 7.39
C LEU A 227 14.82 5.42 8.16
N ASN A 228 15.83 6.21 7.77
CA ASN A 228 17.10 6.28 8.49
C ASN A 228 16.98 6.95 9.87
N SER A 229 15.87 7.65 10.12
CA SER A 229 15.47 8.19 11.43
C SER A 229 15.00 7.11 12.41
N VAL A 230 14.63 5.92 11.91
CA VAL A 230 14.42 4.72 12.72
C VAL A 230 15.81 4.11 12.95
N PRO A 231 16.29 3.92 14.19
CA PRO A 231 17.62 3.31 14.45
C PRO A 231 17.67 1.83 14.03
N ARG A 232 18.86 1.27 13.79
CA ARG A 232 18.98 -0.17 13.45
C ARG A 232 18.66 -1.03 14.69
N GLY A 233 17.91 -2.11 14.50
CA GLY A 233 17.95 -3.22 15.44
C GLY A 233 19.36 -3.82 15.37
N VAL A 234 19.99 -4.02 16.52
CA VAL A 234 21.22 -4.82 16.58
C VAL A 234 20.78 -6.24 16.20
N SER A 235 21.38 -6.83 15.16
CA SER A 235 21.24 -8.27 14.94
C SER A 235 21.64 -8.97 16.24
N PRO A 236 20.96 -10.05 16.65
CA PRO A 236 21.54 -10.94 17.64
C PRO A 236 22.92 -11.31 17.11
N VAL A 237 23.95 -11.06 17.92
CA VAL A 237 25.32 -11.47 17.61
C VAL A 237 25.25 -12.97 17.33
N THR A 238 25.52 -13.34 16.07
CA THR A 238 25.70 -14.74 15.64
C THR A 238 26.98 -15.31 16.19
#